data_AF-A0A435ETT3-F1
#
_entry.id   AF-A0A435ETT3-F1
#
_cell.length_a   1.000
_cell.length_b   1.000
_cell.length_c   1.000
_cell.angle_alpha   90.00
_cell.angle_beta   90.00
_cell.angle_gamma   90.00
#
_symmetry.space_group_name_H-M   'P 1'
#
loop_
_entity.id
_entity.type
_entity.pdbx_description
1 polymer ?
#
loop_
_entity_poly.entity_id
_entity_poly.type
_entity_poly.pdbx_seq_one_letter_code
_entity_poly.pdbx_strand_id
1 'polypeptide(L)'
;PGQITALPALAQIAVIDNSNLDQRAQDEEHSTKSQESKSDEQEKKKSLVCTYTNKYRSQMFSRSPGEALSRDAENAKLIRYYAQKYGVPEGLALSVAYQESRFDTCAGSHTGVKGVMQLTKRTGRQLGFDRDINE
;
A
#
# COMPACT_ATOMS: atom_id res chain seq x y z
N PRO A 1 51.28 -4.44 30.93
CA PRO A 1 49.90 -4.92 30.69
C PRO A 1 49.00 -4.66 31.91
N GLY A 2 48.28 -3.53 31.92
CA GLY A 2 47.27 -3.22 32.94
C GLY A 2 45.90 -3.14 32.27
N GLN A 3 44.94 -3.95 32.71
CA GLN A 3 43.54 -3.86 32.29
C GLN A 3 42.77 -3.11 33.36
N ILE A 4 42.09 -2.02 32.98
CA ILE A 4 41.14 -1.30 33.83
C ILE A 4 39.74 -1.77 33.41
N THR A 5 39.06 -2.47 34.30
CA THR A 5 37.66 -2.86 34.13
C THR A 5 36.75 -1.68 34.49
N ALA A 6 35.93 -1.23 33.55
CA ALA A 6 34.94 -0.19 33.76
C ALA A 6 33.68 -0.76 34.45
N LEU A 7 33.25 -0.16 35.56
CA LEU A 7 31.99 -0.46 36.24
C LEU A 7 30.81 0.19 35.48
N PRO A 8 29.61 -0.42 35.48
CA PRO A 8 28.45 0.16 34.81
C PRO A 8 27.92 1.35 35.63
N ALA A 9 27.70 2.47 34.96
CA ALA A 9 27.06 3.65 35.56
C ALA A 9 25.54 3.41 35.70
N LEU A 10 25.02 3.56 36.91
CA LEU A 10 23.58 3.59 37.18
C LEU A 10 22.96 4.85 36.57
N ALA A 11 21.93 4.67 35.75
CA ALA A 11 21.20 5.77 35.12
C ALA A 11 20.48 6.63 36.17
N GLN A 12 20.51 7.95 35.96
CA GLN A 12 20.00 8.96 36.86
C GLN A 12 18.47 8.88 36.99
N ILE A 13 17.99 9.01 38.23
CA ILE A 13 16.57 9.05 38.63
C ILE A 13 15.85 10.18 37.89
N ALA A 14 14.69 9.89 37.31
CA ALA A 14 13.86 10.91 36.67
C ALA A 14 13.39 11.95 37.70
N VAL A 15 13.88 13.19 37.57
CA VAL A 15 13.42 14.33 38.37
C VAL A 15 12.10 14.80 37.79
N ILE A 16 11.01 14.60 38.53
CA ILE A 16 9.68 15.10 38.16
C ILE A 16 9.61 16.56 38.59
N ASP A 17 9.55 17.48 37.63
CA ASP A 17 9.28 18.89 37.90
C ASP A 17 7.77 19.10 38.00
N ASN A 18 7.28 19.33 39.22
CA ASN A 18 5.86 19.48 39.52
C ASN A 18 5.20 20.65 38.78
N SER A 19 5.97 21.63 38.30
CA SER A 19 5.45 22.79 37.56
C SER A 19 5.09 22.47 36.10
N ASN A 20 5.61 21.37 35.56
CA ASN A 20 5.42 20.95 34.16
C ASN A 20 4.44 19.78 34.02
N LEU A 21 3.84 19.32 35.11
CA LEU A 21 2.94 18.16 35.13
C LEU A 21 1.69 18.36 34.25
N ASP A 22 1.08 19.53 34.32
CA ASP A 22 -0.14 19.83 33.55
C ASP A 22 0.16 19.93 32.05
N GLN A 23 1.32 20.47 31.69
CA GLN A 23 1.75 20.57 30.31
C GLN A 23 2.14 19.20 29.74
N ARG A 24 2.79 18.35 30.55
CA ARG A 24 3.07 16.96 30.20
C ARG A 24 1.79 16.15 30.03
N ALA A 25 0.77 16.34 30.88
CA ALA A 25 -0.50 15.65 30.74
C ALA A 25 -1.22 16.02 29.43
N GLN A 26 -1.19 17.30 29.06
CA GLN A 26 -1.73 17.79 27.78
C GLN A 26 -0.93 17.25 26.58
N ASP A 27 0.40 17.18 26.68
CA ASP A 27 1.27 16.62 25.64
C ASP A 27 1.02 15.12 25.46
N GLU A 28 0.80 14.35 26.54
CA GLU A 28 0.45 12.93 26.49
C GLU A 28 -0.97 12.70 25.92
N GLU A 29 -1.94 13.55 26.26
CA GLU A 29 -3.28 13.51 25.67
C GLU A 29 -3.24 13.84 24.16
N HIS A 30 -2.46 14.85 23.77
CA HIS A 30 -2.23 15.15 22.36
C HIS A 30 -1.44 14.05 21.65
N SER A 31 -0.51 13.37 22.32
CA SER A 31 0.27 12.27 21.76
C SER A 31 -0.61 11.04 21.50
N THR A 32 -1.46 10.66 22.44
CA THR A 32 -2.42 9.55 22.28
C THR A 32 -3.43 9.83 21.17
N LYS A 33 -4.02 11.02 21.12
CA LYS A 33 -4.92 11.46 20.04
C LYS A 33 -4.22 11.56 18.67
N SER A 34 -2.95 11.95 18.67
CA SER A 34 -2.10 11.94 17.47
C SER A 34 -1.72 10.53 17.03
N GLN A 35 -1.59 9.57 17.95
CA GLN A 35 -1.36 8.17 17.62
C GLN A 35 -2.61 7.53 17.01
N GLU A 36 -3.79 7.80 17.58
CA GLU A 36 -5.08 7.27 17.10
C GLU A 36 -5.40 7.77 15.67
N SER A 37 -5.20 9.07 15.41
CA SER A 37 -5.35 9.64 14.06
C SER A 37 -4.29 9.16 13.07
N LYS A 38 -3.05 8.88 13.53
CA LYS A 38 -1.99 8.30 12.68
C LYS A 38 -2.23 6.83 12.36
N SER A 39 -2.82 6.04 13.25
CA SER A 39 -3.17 4.65 12.98
C SER A 39 -4.25 4.55 11.90
N ASP A 40 -5.28 5.39 11.97
CA ASP A 40 -6.34 5.45 10.94
C ASP A 40 -5.81 5.91 9.58
N GLU A 41 -4.84 6.83 9.58
CA GLU A 41 -4.22 7.32 8.36
C GLU A 41 -3.16 6.37 7.80
N GLN A 42 -2.47 5.58 8.64
CA GLN A 42 -1.60 4.47 8.20
C GLN A 42 -2.39 3.28 7.67
N GLU A 43 -3.59 3.01 8.20
CA GLU A 43 -4.51 2.04 7.60
C GLU A 43 -4.97 2.52 6.21
N LYS A 44 -5.33 3.80 6.07
CA LYS A 44 -5.72 4.40 4.78
C LYS A 44 -4.56 4.58 3.80
N LYS A 45 -3.34 4.82 4.27
CA LYS A 45 -2.10 4.95 3.49
C LYS A 45 -1.19 3.74 3.70
N LYS A 46 -1.76 2.53 3.72
CA LYS A 46 -0.96 1.35 3.47
C LYS A 46 -0.55 1.44 2.02
N SER A 47 0.59 2.08 1.76
CA SER A 47 1.36 1.91 0.53
C SER A 47 1.30 0.42 0.24
N LEU A 48 0.54 0.04 -0.78
CA LEU A 48 0.34 -1.35 -1.15
C LEU A 48 1.68 -1.81 -1.72
N VAL A 49 2.60 -2.18 -0.83
CA VAL A 49 3.88 -2.74 -1.22
C VAL A 49 3.53 -4.08 -1.84
N CYS A 50 3.61 -4.14 -3.16
CA CYS A 50 3.32 -5.31 -3.97
C CYS A 50 4.43 -6.37 -3.80
N THR A 51 4.59 -6.94 -2.60
CA THR A 51 5.55 -8.03 -2.35
C THR A 51 4.95 -9.36 -2.78
N TYR A 52 5.14 -9.72 -4.05
CA TYR A 52 4.69 -11.00 -4.56
C TYR A 52 5.74 -12.10 -4.46
N THR A 53 5.34 -13.22 -3.87
CA THR A 53 6.08 -14.47 -3.98
C THR A 53 5.78 -15.13 -5.34
N ASN A 54 6.74 -15.89 -5.89
CA ASN A 54 6.52 -16.66 -7.12
C ASN A 54 5.30 -17.61 -7.02
N LYS A 55 5.05 -18.15 -5.82
CA LYS A 55 3.87 -18.98 -5.53
C LYS A 55 2.56 -18.22 -5.71
N TYR A 56 2.49 -16.96 -5.26
CA TYR A 56 1.31 -16.14 -5.45
C TYR A 56 1.04 -15.89 -6.94
N ARG A 57 2.09 -15.57 -7.72
CA ARG A 57 1.98 -15.35 -9.17
C ARG A 57 1.45 -16.59 -9.89
N SER A 58 1.96 -17.78 -9.59
CA SER A 58 1.50 -19.00 -10.28
C SER A 58 0.04 -19.32 -10.00
N GLN A 59 -0.40 -19.19 -8.74
CA GLN A 59 -1.78 -19.40 -8.32
C GLN A 59 -2.76 -18.37 -8.89
N MET A 60 -2.26 -17.21 -9.30
CA MET A 60 -3.10 -16.17 -9.87
C MET A 60 -3.56 -16.51 -11.29
N PHE A 61 -2.66 -17.02 -12.13
CA PHE A 61 -2.99 -17.35 -13.51
C PHE A 61 -3.91 -18.55 -13.64
N SER A 62 -4.04 -19.38 -12.61
CA SER A 62 -4.95 -20.54 -12.59
C SER A 62 -6.38 -20.22 -12.17
N ARG A 63 -6.68 -18.99 -11.70
CA ARG A 63 -8.03 -18.63 -11.22
C ARG A 63 -9.00 -18.53 -12.39
N SER A 64 -10.23 -18.99 -12.17
CA SER A 64 -11.34 -18.77 -13.10
C SER A 64 -11.81 -17.30 -13.08
N PRO A 65 -12.60 -16.86 -14.09
CA PRO A 65 -13.15 -15.50 -14.11
C PRO A 65 -13.99 -15.16 -12.87
N GLY A 66 -14.80 -16.11 -12.38
CA GLY A 66 -15.64 -15.91 -11.20
C GLY A 66 -14.82 -15.76 -9.91
N GLU A 67 -13.79 -16.58 -9.73
CA GLU A 67 -12.89 -16.49 -8.57
C GLU A 67 -12.08 -15.19 -8.58
N ALA A 68 -11.58 -14.77 -9.75
CA ALA A 68 -10.85 -13.51 -9.89
C ALA A 68 -11.73 -12.30 -9.55
N LEU A 69 -12.97 -12.26 -10.07
CA LEU A 69 -13.95 -11.23 -9.74
C LEU A 69 -14.32 -11.20 -8.26
N SER A 70 -14.41 -12.36 -7.61
CA SER A 70 -14.78 -12.45 -6.19
C SER A 70 -13.64 -11.96 -5.29
N ARG A 71 -12.39 -12.28 -5.64
CA ARG A 71 -11.20 -11.87 -4.87
C ARG A 71 -10.95 -10.37 -4.97
N ASP A 72 -11.01 -9.82 -6.18
CA ASP A 72 -10.63 -8.44 -6.47
C ASP A 72 -11.87 -7.60 -6.84
N ALA A 73 -12.97 -7.82 -6.12
CA ALA A 73 -14.27 -7.22 -6.43
C ALA A 73 -14.23 -5.69 -6.44
N GLU A 74 -13.46 -5.06 -5.55
CA GLU A 74 -13.27 -3.60 -5.53
C GLU A 74 -12.56 -3.07 -6.78
N ASN A 75 -11.55 -3.80 -7.27
CA ASN A 75 -10.87 -3.45 -8.52
C ASN A 75 -11.82 -3.59 -9.71
N ALA A 76 -12.64 -4.66 -9.74
CA ALA A 76 -13.65 -4.84 -10.76
C ALA A 76 -14.71 -3.73 -10.75
N LYS A 77 -15.14 -3.25 -9.58
CA LYS A 77 -16.04 -2.08 -9.46
C LYS A 77 -15.40 -0.82 -10.05
N LEU A 78 -14.13 -0.58 -9.75
CA LEU A 78 -13.40 0.58 -10.28
C LEU A 78 -13.30 0.54 -11.81
N ILE A 79 -13.04 -0.64 -12.38
CA ILE A 79 -13.00 -0.84 -13.83
C ILE A 79 -14.35 -0.54 -14.46
N ARG A 80 -15.45 -1.03 -13.89
CA ARG A 80 -16.81 -0.75 -14.38
C ARG A 80 -17.12 0.74 -14.34
N TYR A 81 -16.79 1.41 -13.23
CA TYR A 81 -16.97 2.85 -13.09
C TYR A 81 -16.25 3.64 -14.19
N TYR A 82 -14.98 3.34 -14.44
CA TYR A 82 -14.24 4.04 -15.50
C TYR A 82 -14.65 3.61 -16.90
N ALA A 83 -15.07 2.37 -17.10
CA ALA A 83 -15.62 1.93 -18.38
C ALA A 83 -16.86 2.75 -18.75
N GLN A 84 -17.79 2.94 -17.81
CA GLN A 84 -18.95 3.81 -17.99
C GLN A 84 -18.54 5.27 -18.23
N LYS A 85 -17.61 5.81 -17.43
CA LYS A 85 -17.14 7.20 -17.55
C LYS A 85 -16.57 7.52 -18.94
N TYR A 86 -15.86 6.56 -19.55
CA TYR A 86 -15.22 6.73 -20.85
C TYR A 86 -16.00 6.09 -22.01
N GLY A 87 -17.22 5.63 -21.78
CA GLY A 87 -18.07 5.04 -22.83
C GLY A 87 -17.55 3.70 -23.39
N VAL A 88 -16.75 2.97 -22.62
CA VAL A 88 -16.26 1.63 -22.98
C VAL A 88 -17.25 0.59 -22.46
N PRO A 89 -17.66 -0.42 -23.26
CA PRO A 89 -18.50 -1.50 -22.78
C PRO A 89 -17.85 -2.21 -21.57
N GLU A 90 -18.58 -2.33 -20.45
CA GLU A 90 -18.06 -2.92 -19.21
C GLU A 90 -17.52 -4.33 -19.42
N GLY A 91 -18.24 -5.15 -20.20
CA GLY A 91 -17.81 -6.50 -20.53
C GLY A 91 -16.42 -6.53 -21.18
N LEU A 92 -16.17 -5.62 -22.14
CA LEU A 92 -14.87 -5.51 -22.80
C LEU A 92 -13.77 -5.13 -21.81
N ALA A 93 -14.00 -4.10 -21.00
CA ALA A 93 -13.03 -3.63 -20.02
C ALA A 93 -12.69 -4.73 -18.98
N LEU A 94 -13.70 -5.46 -18.51
CA LEU A 94 -13.53 -6.57 -17.56
C LEU A 94 -12.81 -7.77 -18.21
N SER A 95 -13.14 -8.11 -19.46
CA SER A 95 -12.48 -9.20 -20.18
C SER A 95 -10.99 -8.92 -20.38
N VAL A 96 -10.63 -7.70 -20.79
CA VAL A 96 -9.23 -7.29 -20.94
C VAL A 96 -8.52 -7.34 -19.60
N ALA A 97 -9.08 -6.72 -18.56
CA ALA A 97 -8.48 -6.72 -17.22
C ALA A 97 -8.26 -8.14 -16.67
N TYR A 98 -9.20 -9.05 -16.90
CA TYR A 98 -9.05 -10.45 -16.52
C TYR A 98 -7.89 -11.13 -17.26
N GLN A 99 -7.81 -10.94 -18.58
CA GLN A 99 -6.78 -11.55 -19.41
C GLN A 99 -5.38 -11.02 -19.11
N GLU A 100 -5.26 -9.73 -18.77
CA GLU A 100 -4.00 -9.07 -18.47
C GLU A 100 -3.47 -9.41 -17.07
N SER A 101 -4.34 -9.38 -16.06
CA SER A 101 -3.88 -9.44 -14.67
C SER A 101 -4.82 -10.16 -13.71
N ARG A 102 -5.96 -10.69 -14.17
CA ARG A 102 -6.98 -11.25 -13.28
C ARG A 102 -7.40 -10.23 -12.21
N PHE A 103 -7.52 -8.96 -12.61
CA PHE A 103 -7.94 -7.81 -11.79
C PHE A 103 -6.96 -7.35 -10.70
N ASP A 104 -5.69 -7.74 -10.78
CA ASP A 104 -4.69 -7.37 -9.78
C ASP A 104 -4.01 -6.03 -10.06
N THR A 105 -4.11 -5.11 -9.12
CA THR A 105 -3.50 -3.77 -9.16
C THR A 105 -1.99 -3.79 -9.05
N CYS A 106 -1.43 -4.84 -8.46
CA CYS A 106 -0.01 -4.98 -8.23
C CYS A 106 0.66 -5.84 -9.31
N ALA A 107 -0.10 -6.32 -10.30
CA ALA A 107 0.43 -7.09 -11.41
C ALA A 107 1.47 -6.28 -12.19
N GLY A 108 2.61 -6.91 -12.49
CA GLY A 108 3.64 -6.33 -13.34
C GLY A 108 4.48 -7.42 -14.00
N SER A 109 5.26 -7.03 -14.99
CA SER A 109 6.15 -7.95 -15.71
C SER A 109 7.58 -7.43 -15.76
N HIS A 110 8.50 -8.33 -16.13
CA HIS A 110 9.89 -7.98 -16.44
C HIS A 110 10.02 -7.09 -17.69
N THR A 111 8.99 -7.03 -18.55
CA THR A 111 8.97 -6.17 -19.75
C THR A 111 8.54 -4.73 -19.44
N GLY A 112 8.22 -4.42 -18.18
CA GLY A 112 7.91 -3.06 -17.74
C GLY A 112 6.46 -2.63 -17.96
N VAL A 113 5.53 -3.59 -18.07
CA VAL A 113 4.09 -3.33 -17.93
C VAL A 113 3.67 -3.41 -16.46
N LYS A 114 2.71 -2.57 -16.03
CA LYS A 114 2.17 -2.58 -14.64
C LYS A 114 0.66 -2.37 -14.60
N GLY A 115 0.05 -2.86 -13.52
CA GLY A 115 -1.35 -2.65 -13.15
C GLY A 115 -2.33 -3.61 -13.79
N VAL A 116 -3.62 -3.35 -13.52
CA VAL A 116 -4.73 -4.24 -13.90
C VAL A 116 -4.83 -4.48 -15.41
N MET A 117 -4.50 -3.48 -16.21
CA MET A 117 -4.54 -3.55 -17.68
C MET A 117 -3.15 -3.62 -18.32
N GLN A 118 -2.11 -3.91 -17.52
CA GLN A 118 -0.73 -4.11 -17.99
C GLN A 118 -0.26 -3.01 -18.97
N LEU A 119 -0.44 -1.73 -18.59
CA LEU A 119 -0.04 -0.62 -19.44
C LEU A 119 1.49 -0.56 -19.55
N THR A 120 2.03 -0.22 -20.73
CA THR A 120 3.46 0.08 -20.92
C THR A 120 3.77 1.52 -20.49
N LYS A 121 5.02 1.84 -20.12
CA LYS A 121 5.38 3.22 -19.68
C LYS A 121 5.04 4.25 -20.76
N ARG A 122 5.28 3.90 -22.03
CA ARG A 122 4.93 4.72 -23.19
C ARG A 122 3.42 4.96 -23.30
N THR A 123 2.61 3.90 -23.18
CA THR A 123 1.14 3.99 -23.23
C THR A 123 0.59 4.87 -22.11
N GLY A 124 1.08 4.70 -20.87
CA GLY A 124 0.68 5.54 -19.74
C GLY A 124 0.93 7.02 -20.01
N ARG A 125 2.14 7.36 -20.48
CA ARG A 125 2.50 8.75 -20.83
C ARG A 125 1.64 9.34 -21.95
N GLN A 126 1.34 8.54 -22.99
CA GLN A 126 0.45 8.97 -24.08
C GLN A 126 -0.96 9.29 -23.60
N LEU A 127 -1.41 8.62 -22.54
CA LEU A 127 -2.71 8.86 -21.90
C LEU A 127 -2.64 9.91 -20.77
N GLY A 128 -1.48 10.53 -20.53
CA GLY A 128 -1.29 11.54 -19.49
C GLY A 128 -1.11 11.00 -18.07
N PHE A 129 -0.82 9.71 -17.91
CA PHE A 129 -0.59 9.09 -16.61
C PHE A 129 0.90 8.85 -16.35
N ASP A 130 1.36 9.23 -15.15
CA ASP A 130 2.62 8.74 -14.60
C ASP A 130 2.35 7.47 -13.79
N ARG A 131 2.87 6.35 -14.28
CA ARG A 131 2.65 5.03 -13.66
C ARG A 131 3.74 4.66 -12.65
N ASP A 132 4.77 5.48 -12.50
CA ASP A 132 5.88 5.24 -11.58
C ASP A 132 5.76 6.07 -10.28
N ILE A 133 4.61 6.70 -10.01
CA ILE A 133 4.32 7.54 -8.83
C ILE A 133 4.45 6.84 -7.45
N ASN A 134 4.85 5.57 -7.40
CA ASN A 134 5.05 4.79 -6.18
C ASN A 134 6.41 4.06 -6.15
N GLU A 135 7.43 4.58 -6.85
CA GLU A 135 8.84 4.19 -6.66
C GLU A 135 9.55 5.09 -5.64
#